data_AF-A0A1G2KXN5-F1
#
_entry.id   AF-A0A1G2KXN5-F1
#
_cell.length_a   1.000
_cell.length_b   1.000
_cell.length_c   1.000
_cell.angle_alpha   90.00
_cell.angle_beta   90.00
_cell.angle_gamma   90.00
#
_symmetry.space_group_name_H-M   'P 1'
#
loop_
_entity.id
_entity.type
_entity.pdbx_description
1 polymer ?
#
loop_
_entity_poly.entity_id
_entity_poly.type
_entity_poly.pdbx_seq_one_letter_code
_entity_poly.pdbx_strand_id
1 'polypeptide(L)'
;MNIAHQYLYQLPDSIKHAVFGNVGTIIAFRTGSYDAKELAEEMKPVFTSEDLEHLDNHHISLRLLIDGKMSRAFSAITLPPIEKNGDEAERETIVRVSRERFTVPRDAIEEKINKWFGK
;
A
#
# COMPACT_ATOMS: atom_id res chain seq x y z
N MET A 1 -3.01 13.52 -3.08
CA MET A 1 -3.62 12.19 -3.20
C MET A 1 -2.51 11.16 -3.00
N ASN A 2 -2.75 10.11 -2.22
CA ASN A 2 -1.78 9.06 -1.94
C ASN A 2 -2.38 7.71 -2.34
N ILE A 3 -1.57 6.84 -2.95
CA ILE A 3 -1.95 5.46 -3.28
C ILE A 3 -0.92 4.55 -2.63
N ALA A 4 -1.40 3.47 -2.00
CA ALA A 4 -0.57 2.34 -1.58
C ALA A 4 -1.02 1.11 -2.37
N HIS A 5 -0.08 0.41 -3.00
CA HIS A 5 -0.37 -0.75 -3.84
C HIS A 5 0.67 -1.84 -3.64
N GLN A 6 0.26 -3.09 -3.83
CA GLN A 6 1.14 -4.26 -3.88
C GLN A 6 0.83 -5.03 -5.15
N TYR A 7 1.86 -5.58 -5.80
CA TYR A 7 1.75 -6.37 -7.02
C TYR A 7 1.20 -5.55 -8.22
N LEU A 8 2.09 -4.81 -8.86
CA LEU A 8 1.76 -3.90 -9.97
C LEU A 8 1.13 -4.63 -11.16
N TYR A 9 1.40 -5.92 -11.33
CA TYR A 9 0.80 -6.73 -12.40
C TYR A 9 -0.74 -6.77 -12.36
N GLN A 10 -1.35 -6.57 -11.19
CA GLN A 10 -2.82 -6.51 -11.09
C GLN A 10 -3.41 -5.23 -11.69
N LEU A 11 -2.59 -4.20 -11.91
CA LEU A 11 -3.06 -2.95 -12.48
C LEU A 11 -3.05 -3.03 -14.01
N PRO A 12 -4.17 -2.70 -14.67
CA PRO A 12 -4.18 -2.52 -16.12
C PRO A 12 -3.14 -1.48 -16.55
N ASP A 13 -2.54 -1.67 -17.72
CA ASP A 13 -1.47 -0.78 -18.22
C ASP A 13 -1.90 0.69 -18.28
N SER A 14 -3.15 0.96 -18.67
CA SER A 14 -3.70 2.31 -18.69
C SER A 14 -3.66 3.00 -17.32
N ILE A 15 -3.92 2.24 -16.25
CA ILE A 15 -3.86 2.74 -14.87
C ILE A 15 -2.42 2.93 -14.44
N LYS A 16 -1.51 1.98 -14.75
CA LYS A 16 -0.08 2.14 -14.47
C LYS A 16 0.48 3.41 -15.10
N HIS A 17 0.22 3.63 -16.39
CA HIS A 17 0.68 4.83 -17.10
C HIS A 17 0.08 6.11 -16.52
N ALA A 18 -1.21 6.10 -16.16
CA ALA A 18 -1.85 7.26 -15.54
C ALA A 18 -1.26 7.58 -14.15
N VAL A 19 -0.92 6.56 -13.36
CA VAL A 19 -0.29 6.72 -12.04
C VAL A 19 1.14 7.23 -12.20
N PHE A 20 2.00 6.53 -12.96
CA PHE A 20 3.41 6.90 -13.11
C PHE A 20 3.60 8.24 -13.82
N GLY A 21 2.74 8.59 -14.78
CA GLY A 21 2.78 9.87 -15.47
C GLY A 21 2.44 11.09 -14.59
N ASN A 22 1.74 10.90 -13.46
CA ASN A 22 1.27 11.98 -12.59
C ASN A 22 1.86 11.95 -11.17
N VAL A 23 2.56 10.90 -10.79
CA VAL A 23 3.09 10.75 -9.43
C VAL A 23 4.40 11.52 -9.25
N GLY A 24 4.35 12.59 -8.46
CA GLY A 24 5.54 13.35 -8.10
C GLY A 24 6.45 12.61 -7.09
N THR A 25 5.85 11.89 -6.15
CA THR A 25 6.57 11.22 -5.06
C THR A 25 6.34 9.71 -5.10
N ILE A 26 7.41 8.92 -5.18
CA ILE A 26 7.35 7.46 -5.10
C ILE A 26 8.14 7.01 -3.89
N ILE A 27 7.56 6.09 -3.11
CA ILE A 27 8.21 5.40 -2.00
C ILE A 27 8.09 3.90 -2.28
N ALA A 28 9.22 3.23 -2.43
CA ALA A 28 9.32 1.80 -2.66
C ALA A 28 9.95 1.12 -1.44
N PHE A 29 9.24 0.13 -0.89
CA PHE A 29 9.78 -0.86 0.03
C PHE A 29 10.41 -2.00 -0.76
N ARG A 30 10.91 -3.04 -0.07
CA ARG A 30 11.31 -4.27 -0.74
C ARG A 30 10.16 -4.82 -1.59
N THR A 31 10.43 -5.06 -2.87
CA THR A 31 9.46 -5.60 -3.83
C THR A 31 9.96 -6.88 -4.49
N GLY A 32 9.06 -7.65 -5.10
CA GLY A 32 9.46 -8.77 -5.94
C GLY A 32 10.02 -8.31 -7.29
N SER A 33 10.68 -9.23 -8.02
CA SER A 33 11.44 -8.87 -9.23
C SER A 33 10.62 -8.22 -10.34
N TYR A 34 9.34 -8.57 -10.48
CA TYR A 34 8.47 -7.93 -11.47
C TYR A 34 8.24 -6.44 -11.15
N ASP A 35 7.78 -6.15 -9.94
CA ASP A 35 7.50 -4.78 -9.49
C ASP A 35 8.79 -3.94 -9.43
N ALA A 36 9.92 -4.56 -9.04
CA ALA A 36 11.21 -3.91 -8.96
C ALA A 36 11.69 -3.36 -10.31
N LYS A 37 11.46 -4.08 -11.41
CA LYS A 37 11.83 -3.62 -12.76
C LYS A 37 11.07 -2.35 -13.17
N GLU A 38 9.76 -2.33 -12.94
CA GLU A 38 8.93 -1.17 -13.25
C GLU A 38 9.32 0.04 -12.38
N LEU A 39 9.52 -0.18 -11.07
CA LEU A 39 9.89 0.89 -10.15
C LEU A 39 11.33 1.40 -10.36
N ALA A 40 12.26 0.56 -10.80
CA ALA A 40 13.63 0.97 -11.04
C ALA A 40 13.73 2.05 -12.14
N GLU A 41 12.88 1.99 -13.16
CA GLU A 41 12.83 3.03 -14.21
C GLU A 41 12.59 4.43 -13.63
N GLU A 42 11.70 4.53 -12.64
CA GLU A 42 11.37 5.78 -11.95
C GLU A 42 12.45 6.24 -10.96
N MET A 43 13.35 5.34 -10.57
CA MET A 43 14.41 5.56 -9.58
C MET A 43 15.80 5.74 -10.23
N LYS A 44 15.87 5.65 -11.56
CA LYS A 44 17.09 5.89 -12.32
C LYS A 44 17.64 7.30 -12.08
N PRO A 45 18.97 7.46 -12.09
CA PRO A 45 19.99 6.40 -12.26
C PRO A 45 20.48 5.80 -10.94
N VAL A 46 19.79 6.03 -9.81
CA VAL A 46 20.35 5.76 -8.47
C VAL A 46 20.18 4.31 -8.07
N PHE A 47 18.98 3.78 -8.26
CA PHE A 47 18.64 2.43 -7.86
C PHE A 47 18.37 1.58 -9.09
N THR A 48 18.82 0.34 -9.01
CA THR A 48 18.53 -0.74 -9.93
C THR A 48 17.35 -1.56 -9.41
N SER A 49 16.82 -2.46 -10.24
CA SER A 49 15.81 -3.42 -9.77
C SER A 49 16.36 -4.33 -8.67
N GLU A 50 17.64 -4.70 -8.75
CA GLU A 50 18.30 -5.56 -7.76
C GLU A 50 18.36 -4.88 -6.39
N ASP A 51 18.60 -3.57 -6.34
CA ASP A 51 18.57 -2.81 -5.08
C ASP A 51 17.19 -2.86 -4.42
N LEU A 52 16.12 -2.73 -5.21
CA LEU A 52 14.74 -2.77 -4.72
C LEU A 52 14.29 -4.17 -4.27
N GLU A 53 14.85 -5.22 -4.87
CA GLU A 53 14.61 -6.63 -4.48
C GLU A 53 15.28 -6.98 -3.13
N HIS A 54 16.42 -6.36 -2.83
CA HIS A 54 17.25 -6.69 -1.67
C HIS A 54 17.18 -5.69 -0.51
N LEU A 55 16.23 -4.75 -0.53
CA LEU A 55 16.02 -3.84 0.59
C LEU A 55 15.79 -4.60 1.91
N ASP A 56 16.49 -4.15 2.96
CA ASP A 56 16.26 -4.63 4.32
C ASP A 56 14.86 -4.23 4.82
N ASN A 57 14.37 -4.93 5.84
CA ASN A 57 13.12 -4.55 6.48
C ASN A 57 13.21 -3.11 7.00
N HIS A 58 12.15 -2.33 6.79
CA HIS A 58 12.06 -0.90 7.14
C HIS A 58 12.96 0.03 6.32
N HIS A 59 13.76 -0.48 5.38
CA HIS A 59 14.47 0.35 4.42
C HIS A 59 13.58 0.62 3.20
N ILE A 60 13.67 1.85 2.71
CA ILE A 60 12.91 2.33 1.56
C ILE A 60 13.82 3.06 0.59
N SER A 61 13.50 2.94 -0.69
CA SER A 61 14.02 3.79 -1.76
C SER A 61 12.93 4.74 -2.21
N LEU A 62 13.23 6.03 -2.30
CA LEU A 62 12.22 7.01 -2.62
C LEU A 62 12.74 8.14 -3.51
N ARG A 63 11.83 8.74 -4.25
CA ARG A 63 12.02 9.96 -5.03
C ARG A 63 10.92 10.93 -4.60
N LEU A 64 11.28 12.10 -4.08
CA LEU A 64 10.32 13.08 -3.58
C LEU A 64 10.10 14.20 -4.59
N LEU A 65 8.88 14.69 -4.67
CA LEU A 65 8.60 16.02 -5.18
C LEU A 65 8.73 17.03 -4.03
N ILE A 66 9.78 17.84 -4.05
CA ILE A 66 10.08 18.85 -3.03
C ILE A 66 9.96 20.22 -3.70
N ASP A 67 9.07 21.07 -3.19
CA ASP A 67 8.82 22.43 -3.72
C ASP A 67 8.60 22.45 -5.25
N GLY A 68 7.85 21.47 -5.75
CA GLY A 68 7.53 21.33 -7.18
C GLY A 68 8.68 20.80 -8.04
N LYS A 69 9.81 20.41 -7.46
CA LYS A 69 10.95 19.82 -8.17
C LYS A 69 11.15 18.36 -7.78
N MET A 70 11.40 17.54 -8.78
CA MET A 70 11.76 16.13 -8.56
C MET A 70 13.14 16.05 -7.94
N SER A 71 13.24 15.41 -6.77
CA SER A 71 14.52 15.08 -6.17
C SER A 71 15.21 13.98 -6.98
N ARG A 72 16.53 13.85 -6.79
CA ARG A 72 17.21 12.58 -7.09
C ARG A 72 16.65 11.50 -6.13
N ALA A 73 16.57 10.25 -6.57
CA ALA A 73 16.18 9.17 -5.69
C ALA A 73 17.23 8.96 -4.57
N PHE A 74 16.78 8.58 -3.37
CA PHE A 74 17.63 8.32 -2.21
C PHE A 74 16.98 7.27 -1.29
N SER A 75 17.77 6.70 -0.38
CA SER A 75 17.30 5.72 0.59
C SER A 75 16.96 6.37 1.93
N ALA A 76 16.03 5.76 2.65
CA ALA A 76 15.70 6.13 4.02
C ALA A 76 15.29 4.89 4.83
N ILE A 77 15.17 5.08 6.14
CA ILE A 77 14.65 4.08 7.08
C ILE A 77 13.32 4.59 7.61
N THR A 78 12.31 3.74 7.63
CA THR A 78 10.98 4.09 8.12
C THR A 78 10.99 4.29 9.62
N LEU A 79 10.04 5.07 10.12
CA LEU A 79 9.78 5.14 11.55
C LEU A 79 9.44 3.76 12.11
N PRO A 80 9.78 3.48 13.39
CA PRO A 80 9.32 2.27 14.05
C PRO A 80 7.79 2.22 14.08
N PRO A 81 7.20 1.02 14.26
CA PRO A 81 5.76 0.90 14.49
C PRO A 81 5.31 1.86 15.60
N ILE A 82 4.19 2.54 15.40
CA ILE A 82 3.61 3.41 16.41
C ILE A 82 3.37 2.57 17.67
N GLU A 83 3.85 3.05 18.81
CA GLU A 83 3.61 2.38 20.09
C GLU A 83 2.11 2.22 20.32
N LYS A 84 1.72 1.04 20.81
CA LYS A 84 0.32 0.78 21.15
C LYS A 84 -0.02 1.62 22.38
N ASN A 85 -0.63 2.78 22.14
CA ASN A 85 -1.08 3.68 23.20
C ASN A 85 -2.53 3.40 23.65
N GLY A 86 -3.04 2.19 23.40
CA GLY A 86 -4.39 1.78 23.78
C GLY A 86 -4.36 0.84 24.98
N ASP A 87 -5.32 0.98 25.89
CA ASP A 87 -5.57 -0.02 26.92
C ASP A 87 -6.11 -1.29 26.24
N GLU A 88 -5.56 -2.47 26.56
CA GLU A 88 -6.09 -3.75 26.05
C GLU A 88 -7.58 -3.91 26.44
N ALA A 89 -8.01 -3.26 27.52
CA ALA A 89 -9.41 -3.18 27.92
C ALA A 89 -10.33 -2.53 26.86
N GLU A 90 -9.81 -1.67 25.98
CA GLU A 90 -10.60 -1.01 24.93
C GLU A 90 -10.82 -1.90 23.70
N ARG A 91 -10.06 -3.00 23.57
CA ARG A 91 -10.12 -3.89 22.39
C ARG A 91 -11.52 -4.39 22.11
N GLU A 92 -12.24 -4.85 23.14
CA GLU A 92 -13.62 -5.34 22.98
C GLU A 92 -14.57 -4.26 22.48
N THR A 93 -14.42 -3.04 23.01
CA THR A 93 -15.22 -1.88 22.59
C THR A 93 -14.92 -1.51 21.13
N ILE A 94 -13.65 -1.46 20.73
CA ILE A 94 -13.24 -1.17 19.35
C ILE A 94 -13.81 -2.22 18.38
N VAL A 95 -13.68 -3.50 18.71
CA VAL A 95 -14.21 -4.59 17.88
C VAL A 95 -15.73 -4.52 17.76
N ARG A 96 -16.45 -4.28 18.85
CA ARG A 96 -17.91 -4.12 18.85
C ARG A 96 -18.34 -2.97 17.95
N VAL A 97 -17.80 -1.77 18.16
CA VAL A 97 -18.16 -0.56 17.40
C VAL A 97 -17.83 -0.70 15.91
N SER A 98 -16.69 -1.31 15.59
CA SER A 98 -16.31 -1.58 14.19
C SER A 98 -17.31 -2.52 13.52
N ARG A 99 -17.71 -3.61 14.21
CA ARG A 99 -18.72 -4.55 13.70
C ARG A 99 -20.07 -3.89 13.50
N GLU A 100 -20.53 -3.07 14.45
CA GLU A 100 -21.80 -2.34 14.34
C GLU A 100 -21.82 -1.39 13.14
N ARG A 101 -20.69 -0.74 12.82
CA ARG A 101 -20.62 0.27 11.76
C ARG A 101 -20.34 -0.30 10.38
N PHE A 102 -19.49 -1.32 10.28
CA PHE A 102 -18.90 -1.75 9.01
C PHE A 102 -19.22 -3.20 8.65
N THR A 103 -19.97 -3.93 9.48
CA THR A 103 -20.32 -5.33 9.21
C THR A 103 -21.83 -5.55 9.29
N VAL A 104 -22.30 -6.62 8.65
CA VAL A 104 -23.67 -7.09 8.76
C VAL A 104 -23.62 -8.48 9.41
N PRO A 105 -24.53 -8.79 10.36
CA PRO A 105 -24.60 -10.12 10.95
C PRO A 105 -24.70 -11.21 9.87
N ARG A 106 -23.98 -12.31 10.08
CA ARG A 106 -23.92 -13.45 9.15
C ARG A 106 -25.32 -13.94 8.79
N ASP A 107 -26.18 -14.16 9.78
CA ASP A 107 -27.53 -14.69 9.59
C ASP A 107 -28.37 -13.81 8.66
N ALA A 108 -28.24 -12.48 8.76
CA ALA A 108 -28.94 -11.54 7.90
C ALA A 108 -28.43 -11.57 6.44
N ILE A 109 -27.14 -11.87 6.24
CA ILE A 109 -26.57 -12.09 4.90
C ILE A 109 -27.01 -13.45 4.35
N GLU A 110 -26.98 -14.50 5.17
CA GLU A 110 -27.41 -15.85 4.77
C GLU A 110 -28.90 -15.88 4.41
N GLU A 111 -29.76 -15.18 5.13
CA GLU A 111 -31.19 -15.05 4.79
C GLU A 111 -31.37 -14.32 3.44
N LYS A 112 -30.61 -13.24 3.20
CA LYS A 112 -30.64 -12.52 1.91
C LYS A 112 -30.18 -13.42 0.77
N ILE A 113 -29.12 -14.20 0.97
CA ILE A 113 -28.60 -15.16 0.01
C ILE A 113 -29.65 -16.24 -0.30
N ASN A 114 -30.26 -16.84 0.72
CA ASN A 114 -31.27 -17.89 0.54
C ASN A 114 -32.51 -17.37 -0.20
N LYS A 115 -33.01 -16.18 0.16
CA LYS A 115 -34.09 -15.50 -0.57
C LYS A 115 -33.74 -15.25 -2.03
N TRP A 116 -32.49 -14.89 -2.32
CA TRP A 116 -32.03 -14.62 -3.69
C TRP A 116 -31.89 -15.90 -4.53
N PHE A 117 -31.48 -17.01 -3.91
CA PHE A 117 -31.34 -18.32 -4.56
C PHE A 117 -32.59 -19.21 -4.46
N GLY A 118 -33.69 -18.72 -3.88
CA GLY A 118 -34.97 -19.42 -3.83
C GLY A 118 -34.97 -20.72 -3.02
N LYS A 119 -34.13 -20.81 -1.98
CA LYS A 119 -34.14 -21.92 -1.00
C LYS A 119 -34.85 -21.52 0.28
#